data_AF-A0A965RSI3-F1
#
_entry.id   AF-A0A965RSI3-F1
#
_cell.length_a   1.000
_cell.length_b   1.000
_cell.length_c   1.000
_cell.angle_alpha   90.00
_cell.angle_beta   90.00
_cell.angle_gamma   90.00
#
_symmetry.space_group_name_H-M   'P 1'
#
loop_
_entity.id
_entity.type
_entity.pdbx_description
1 polymer ?
#
loop_
_entity_poly.entity_id
_entity_poly.type
_entity_poly.pdbx_seq_one_letter_code
_entity_poly.pdbx_strand_id
1 'polypeptide(L)'
;MNTQQNWARIERESFADTLVSVGPDAPTLCSGWNARDLAAHVVLRERRPDAAVGIMVPFLSNYTESVRKNLLSNDWSELVNRVKLGPPNWNPMGWSSLDNVVNLFEFFVHHEDVLRAAPNWQPRNLSVELCEALMDRL
;
A
#
# COMPACT_ATOMS: atom_id res chain seq x y z
N MET A 1 20.24 9.14 -20.55
CA MET A 1 19.72 8.02 -19.75
C MET A 1 18.81 8.63 -18.69
N ASN A 2 17.48 8.58 -18.89
CA ASN A 2 16.52 8.90 -17.84
C ASN A 2 15.14 8.39 -18.26
N THR A 3 15.01 7.07 -18.35
CA THR A 3 13.70 6.44 -18.16
C THR A 3 13.44 6.54 -16.67
N GLN A 4 12.69 7.57 -16.28
CA GLN A 4 12.32 7.82 -14.89
C GLN A 4 11.56 6.58 -14.39
N GLN A 5 12.25 5.66 -13.69
CA GLN A 5 11.62 4.47 -13.15
C GLN A 5 10.51 4.92 -12.19
N ASN A 6 9.29 4.41 -12.40
CA ASN A 6 8.21 4.63 -11.46
C ASN A 6 8.37 3.65 -10.29
N TRP A 7 9.20 4.01 -9.31
CA TRP A 7 9.46 3.21 -8.11
C TRP A 7 8.20 2.85 -7.35
N ALA A 8 7.20 3.75 -7.27
CA ALA A 8 5.94 3.46 -6.59
C ALA A 8 5.19 2.31 -7.27
N ARG A 9 5.21 2.25 -8.60
CA ARG A 9 4.61 1.13 -9.36
C ARG A 9 5.36 -0.19 -9.12
N ILE A 10 6.69 -0.17 -9.15
CA ILE A 10 7.52 -1.36 -8.91
C ILE A 10 7.28 -1.90 -7.49
N GLU A 11 7.24 -1.00 -6.50
CA GLU A 11 7.00 -1.36 -5.11
C GLU A 11 5.58 -1.87 -4.90
N ARG A 12 4.56 -1.28 -5.57
CA ARG A 12 3.19 -1.79 -5.58
C ARG A 12 3.10 -3.22 -6.13
N GLU A 13 3.71 -3.46 -7.28
CA GLU A 13 3.70 -4.79 -7.91
C GLU A 13 4.36 -5.83 -6.98
N SER A 14 5.51 -5.48 -6.40
CA SER A 14 6.23 -6.32 -5.43
C SER A 14 5.42 -6.56 -4.16
N PHE A 15 4.76 -5.54 -3.63
CA PHE A 15 3.89 -5.63 -2.47
C PHE A 15 2.71 -6.57 -2.74
N ALA A 16 2.05 -6.43 -3.89
CA ALA A 16 0.94 -7.30 -4.28
C ALA A 16 1.39 -8.77 -4.39
N ASP A 17 2.56 -9.02 -4.97
CA ASP A 17 3.11 -10.38 -5.08
C ASP A 17 3.46 -10.95 -3.68
N THR A 18 3.98 -10.14 -2.75
CA THR A 18 4.18 -10.54 -1.35
C THR A 18 2.85 -10.86 -0.67
N LEU A 19 1.80 -10.06 -0.86
CA LEU A 19 0.46 -10.35 -0.32
C LEU A 19 -0.07 -11.70 -0.81
N VAL A 20 0.08 -12.01 -2.11
CA VAL A 20 -0.26 -13.35 -2.63
C VAL A 20 0.51 -14.44 -1.90
N SER A 21 1.82 -14.24 -1.69
CA SER A 21 2.68 -15.24 -1.07
C SER A 21 2.38 -15.51 0.40
N VAL A 22 2.02 -14.48 1.18
CA VAL A 22 1.84 -14.62 2.64
C VAL A 22 0.39 -14.96 3.03
N GLY A 23 -0.58 -14.65 2.17
CA GLY A 23 -2.00 -14.88 2.43
C GLY A 23 -2.64 -13.82 3.34
N PRO A 24 -3.98 -13.85 3.48
CA PRO A 24 -4.75 -12.77 4.12
C PRO A 24 -4.51 -12.63 5.63
N ASP A 25 -4.17 -13.72 6.31
CA ASP A 25 -4.04 -13.76 7.76
C ASP A 25 -2.60 -13.52 8.26
N ALA A 26 -1.67 -13.24 7.35
CA ALA A 26 -0.28 -12.99 7.70
C ALA A 26 -0.17 -11.78 8.66
N PRO A 27 0.69 -11.87 9.69
CA PRO A 27 0.89 -10.78 10.62
C PRO A 27 1.53 -9.58 9.92
N THR A 28 1.35 -8.40 10.52
CA THR A 28 1.98 -7.15 10.09
C THR A 28 2.54 -6.42 11.30
N LEU A 29 3.43 -5.45 11.07
CA LEU A 29 3.87 -4.55 12.14
C LEU A 29 2.82 -3.49 12.52
N CYS A 30 1.75 -3.34 11.73
CA CYS A 30 0.61 -2.51 12.10
C CYS A 30 -0.21 -3.24 13.17
N SER A 31 -0.13 -2.76 14.41
CA SER A 31 -0.79 -3.41 15.56
C SER A 31 -2.28 -3.64 15.30
N GLY A 32 -2.72 -4.89 15.47
CA GLY A 32 -4.11 -5.31 15.27
C GLY A 32 -4.52 -5.50 13.80
N TRP A 33 -3.61 -5.36 12.83
CA TRP A 33 -3.87 -5.55 11.41
C TRP A 33 -3.11 -6.76 10.86
N ASN A 34 -3.82 -7.58 10.07
CA ASN A 34 -3.20 -8.60 9.23
C ASN A 34 -3.00 -8.08 7.78
N ALA A 35 -2.44 -8.92 6.90
CA ALA A 35 -2.22 -8.56 5.50
C ALA A 35 -3.52 -8.15 4.77
N ARG A 36 -4.67 -8.74 5.12
CA ARG A 36 -5.97 -8.32 4.58
C ARG A 36 -6.37 -6.92 5.02
N ASP A 37 -6.13 -6.56 6.28
CA ASP A 37 -6.38 -5.20 6.78
C ASP A 37 -5.53 -4.17 6.03
N LEU A 38 -4.25 -4.45 5.81
CA LEU A 38 -3.35 -3.58 5.02
C LEU A 38 -3.77 -3.48 3.56
N ALA A 39 -4.13 -4.59 2.91
CA ALA A 39 -4.61 -4.57 1.54
C ALA A 39 -5.90 -3.73 1.40
N ALA A 40 -6.82 -3.86 2.37
CA ALA A 40 -8.04 -3.05 2.41
C ALA A 40 -7.75 -1.56 2.64
N HIS A 41 -6.76 -1.23 3.48
CA HIS A 41 -6.33 0.15 3.70
C HIS A 41 -5.86 0.82 2.41
N VAL A 42 -4.92 0.18 1.71
CA VAL A 42 -4.36 0.68 0.45
C VAL A 42 -5.45 0.85 -0.61
N VAL A 43 -6.34 -0.14 -0.77
CA VAL A 43 -7.45 -0.05 -1.73
C VAL A 43 -8.43 1.06 -1.38
N LEU A 44 -8.72 1.26 -0.09
CA LEU A 44 -9.59 2.35 0.38
C LEU A 44 -8.98 3.71 0.02
N ARG A 45 -7.71 3.92 0.38
CA ARG A 45 -6.98 5.17 0.16
C ARG A 45 -7.05 5.62 -1.31
N GLU A 46 -7.00 4.66 -2.23
CA GLU A 46 -6.98 4.92 -3.68
C GLU A 46 -8.34 4.94 -4.36
N ARG A 47 -9.39 4.40 -3.75
CA ARG A 47 -10.69 4.23 -4.43
C ARG A 47 -11.84 4.93 -3.74
N ARG A 48 -11.61 5.42 -2.52
CA ARG A 48 -12.61 6.07 -1.67
C ARG A 48 -12.05 7.38 -1.14
N PRO A 49 -11.93 8.41 -1.99
CA PRO A 49 -11.42 9.72 -1.56
C PRO A 49 -12.23 10.30 -0.39
N ASP A 50 -13.54 10.02 -0.35
CA ASP A 50 -14.44 10.34 0.77
C ASP A 50 -14.01 9.68 2.09
N ALA A 51 -13.59 8.41 2.06
CA ALA A 51 -13.13 7.67 3.23
C ALA A 51 -11.65 7.92 3.55
N ALA A 52 -10.82 8.25 2.55
CA ALA A 52 -9.40 8.51 2.72
C ALA A 52 -9.15 9.76 3.59
N VAL A 53 -10.05 10.75 3.58
CA VAL A 53 -9.93 11.96 4.43
C VAL A 53 -9.86 11.60 5.92
N GLY A 54 -10.59 10.57 6.37
CA GLY A 54 -10.56 10.16 7.78
C GLY A 54 -9.27 9.48 8.23
N ILE A 55 -8.34 9.19 7.32
CA ILE A 55 -6.95 8.82 7.66
C ILE A 55 -6.22 10.02 8.28
N MET A 56 -6.48 11.23 7.76
CA MET A 56 -5.84 12.48 8.24
C MET A 56 -6.71 13.24 9.25
N VAL A 57 -8.03 13.07 9.21
CA VAL A 57 -9.00 13.81 10.03
C VAL A 57 -9.66 12.86 11.05
N PRO A 58 -9.24 12.87 12.34
CA PRO A 58 -9.69 11.90 13.34
C PRO A 58 -11.21 11.84 13.52
N PHE A 59 -11.92 12.96 13.33
CA PHE A 59 -13.39 13.02 13.42
C PHE A 59 -14.11 12.10 12.42
N LEU A 60 -13.49 11.82 11.27
CA LEU A 60 -14.04 10.96 10.23
C LEU A 60 -13.53 9.51 10.29
N SER A 61 -12.68 9.18 11.27
CA SER A 61 -12.06 7.84 11.41
C SER A 61 -13.08 6.70 11.46
N ASN A 62 -14.22 6.88 12.14
CA ASN A 62 -15.27 5.86 12.21
C ASN A 62 -15.86 5.52 10.83
N TYR A 63 -16.01 6.52 9.96
CA TYR A 63 -16.48 6.31 8.60
C TYR A 63 -15.43 5.55 7.77
N THR A 64 -14.17 5.97 7.85
CA THR A 64 -13.03 5.28 7.22
C THR A 64 -12.96 3.82 7.65
N GLU A 65 -13.05 3.56 8.95
CA GLU A 65 -13.03 2.21 9.50
C GLU A 65 -14.21 1.36 9.04
N SER A 66 -15.41 1.95 8.96
CA SER A 66 -16.58 1.24 8.42
C SER A 66 -16.37 0.85 6.95
N VAL A 67 -15.81 1.76 6.13
CA VAL A 67 -15.53 1.48 4.72
C VAL A 67 -14.43 0.44 4.57
N ARG A 68 -13.38 0.50 5.40
CA ARG A 68 -12.29 -0.48 5.42
C ARG A 68 -12.82 -1.87 5.78
N LYS A 69 -13.65 -1.97 6.82
CA LYS A 69 -14.30 -3.23 7.23
C LYS A 69 -15.15 -3.85 6.13
N ASN A 70 -15.87 -3.04 5.35
CA ASN A 70 -16.60 -3.53 4.18
C ASN A 70 -15.68 -4.08 3.08
N LEU A 71 -14.44 -3.58 2.98
CA LEU A 71 -13.48 -4.15 2.03
C LEU A 71 -12.93 -5.50 2.47
N LEU A 72 -12.91 -5.78 3.78
CA LEU A 72 -12.43 -7.06 4.33
C LEU A 72 -13.29 -8.25 3.89
N SER A 73 -14.57 -8.03 3.57
CA SER A 73 -15.48 -9.10 3.12
C SER A 73 -15.32 -9.47 1.65
N ASN A 74 -14.49 -8.76 0.87
CA ASN A 74 -14.23 -9.13 -0.51
C ASN A 74 -13.38 -10.41 -0.61
N ASP A 75 -13.43 -11.07 -1.76
CA ASP A 75 -12.51 -12.16 -2.07
C ASP A 75 -11.05 -11.68 -1.95
N TRP A 76 -10.18 -12.55 -1.40
CA TRP A 76 -8.78 -12.21 -1.19
C TRP A 76 -8.07 -11.87 -2.49
N SER A 77 -8.24 -12.73 -3.50
CA SER A 77 -7.58 -12.59 -4.79
C SER A 77 -8.05 -11.33 -5.49
N GLU A 78 -9.34 -11.01 -5.39
CA GLU A 78 -9.88 -9.75 -5.90
C GLU A 78 -9.27 -8.54 -5.18
N LEU A 79 -9.15 -8.57 -3.85
CA LEU A 79 -8.59 -7.48 -3.07
C LEU A 79 -7.12 -7.23 -3.43
N VAL A 80 -6.31 -8.28 -3.54
CA VAL A 80 -4.90 -8.17 -3.96
C VAL A 80 -4.78 -7.69 -5.41
N ASN A 81 -5.67 -8.16 -6.30
CA ASN A 81 -5.69 -7.68 -7.67
C ASN A 81 -6.03 -6.18 -7.75
N ARG A 82 -6.91 -5.67 -6.88
CA ARG A 82 -7.19 -4.22 -6.77
C ARG A 82 -5.96 -3.44 -6.32
N VAL A 83 -5.15 -3.97 -5.40
CA VAL A 83 -3.85 -3.38 -5.01
C VAL A 83 -2.92 -3.31 -6.22
N LYS A 84 -2.77 -4.42 -6.96
CA LYS A 84 -1.87 -4.53 -8.11
C LYS A 84 -2.25 -3.59 -9.25
N LEU A 85 -3.54 -3.49 -9.57
CA LEU A 85 -4.06 -2.62 -10.64
C LEU A 85 -3.98 -1.14 -10.27
N GLY A 86 -4.11 -0.81 -8.99
CA GLY A 86 -4.12 0.55 -8.48
C GLY A 86 -5.40 1.33 -8.77
N PRO A 87 -5.35 2.68 -8.70
CA PRO A 87 -6.55 3.50 -8.76
C PRO A 87 -7.23 3.46 -10.14
N PRO A 88 -8.56 3.62 -10.21
CA PRO A 88 -9.28 3.80 -11.47
C PRO A 88 -8.79 5.02 -12.26
N ASN A 89 -8.95 5.00 -13.58
CA ASN A 89 -8.51 6.09 -14.48
C ASN A 89 -9.14 7.46 -14.18
N TRP A 90 -10.23 7.54 -13.43
CA TRP A 90 -10.86 8.80 -13.02
C TRP A 90 -10.23 9.42 -11.76
N ASN A 91 -9.36 8.70 -11.04
CA ASN A 91 -8.76 9.20 -9.82
C ASN A 91 -7.51 10.07 -10.15
N PRO A 92 -7.50 11.37 -9.80
CA PRO A 92 -6.36 12.25 -10.00
C PRO A 92 -5.11 11.85 -9.19
N MET A 93 -5.28 11.08 -8.11
CA MET A 93 -4.21 10.49 -7.28
C MET A 93 -3.64 9.18 -7.86
N GLY A 94 -3.74 8.96 -9.17
CA GLY A 94 -3.08 7.82 -9.83
C GLY A 94 -2.04 8.20 -10.88
N TRP A 95 -1.90 9.50 -11.18
CA TRP A 95 -1.27 9.97 -12.41
C TRP A 95 -0.38 11.21 -12.23
N SER A 96 -0.21 11.73 -11.00
CA SER A 96 0.60 12.94 -10.76
C SER A 96 2.01 12.64 -10.25
N SER A 97 2.97 13.51 -10.54
CA SER A 97 4.36 13.37 -10.07
C SER A 97 4.52 13.56 -8.55
N LEU A 98 3.65 14.37 -7.91
CA LEU A 98 3.54 14.45 -6.45
C LEU A 98 2.99 13.15 -5.84
N ASP A 99 2.11 12.47 -6.58
CA ASP A 99 1.47 11.23 -6.18
C ASP A 99 2.44 10.03 -6.19
N ASN A 100 3.43 10.02 -7.10
CA ASN A 100 4.52 9.04 -7.06
C ASN A 100 5.38 9.09 -5.77
N VAL A 101 5.45 10.24 -5.08
CA VAL A 101 6.23 10.38 -3.84
C VAL A 101 5.49 9.75 -2.67
N VAL A 102 4.25 10.16 -2.44
CA VAL A 102 3.44 9.64 -1.33
C VAL A 102 3.14 8.15 -1.53
N ASN A 103 2.86 7.73 -2.78
CA ASN A 103 2.61 6.33 -3.08
C ASN A 103 3.86 5.47 -2.89
N LEU A 104 5.07 5.96 -3.18
CA LEU A 104 6.28 5.17 -2.93
C LEU A 104 6.43 4.86 -1.44
N PHE A 105 6.29 5.85 -0.55
CA PHE A 105 6.37 5.61 0.89
C PHE A 105 5.25 4.69 1.37
N GLU A 106 4.02 4.92 0.94
CA GLU A 106 2.87 4.07 1.28
C GLU A 106 3.16 2.60 0.96
N PHE A 107 3.58 2.30 -0.29
CA PHE A 107 3.88 0.93 -0.69
C PHE A 107 5.10 0.38 0.01
N PHE A 108 6.17 1.15 0.11
CA PHE A 108 7.41 0.68 0.72
C PHE A 108 7.21 0.35 2.21
N VAL A 109 6.60 1.26 2.97
CA VAL A 109 6.37 1.07 4.42
C VAL A 109 5.45 -0.11 4.66
N HIS A 110 4.30 -0.19 3.99
CA HIS A 110 3.36 -1.29 4.22
C HIS A 110 3.84 -2.63 3.65
N HIS A 111 4.69 -2.61 2.63
CA HIS A 111 5.40 -3.81 2.20
C HIS A 111 6.41 -4.28 3.26
N GLU A 112 7.19 -3.36 3.83
CA GLU A 112 8.07 -3.67 4.96
C GLU A 112 7.30 -4.12 6.19
N ASP A 113 6.12 -3.58 6.48
CA ASP A 113 5.28 -4.00 7.61
C ASP A 113 4.88 -5.48 7.50
N VAL A 114 4.62 -5.97 6.28
CA VAL A 114 4.33 -7.39 6.03
C VAL A 114 5.60 -8.23 6.09
N LEU A 115 6.66 -7.81 5.40
CA LEU A 115 7.90 -8.57 5.32
C LEU A 115 8.54 -8.74 6.70
N ARG A 116 8.63 -7.66 7.49
CA ARG A 116 9.30 -7.62 8.79
C ARG A 116 8.55 -8.34 9.89
N ALA A 117 7.24 -8.55 9.72
CA ALA A 117 6.44 -9.35 10.64
C ALA A 117 6.66 -10.86 10.45
N ALA A 118 7.32 -11.28 9.37
CA ALA A 118 7.64 -12.69 9.15
C ALA A 118 8.71 -13.18 10.15
N PRO A 119 8.56 -14.41 10.70
CA PRO A 119 9.44 -14.93 11.75
C PRO A 119 10.91 -15.07 11.33
N ASN A 120 11.18 -15.23 10.03
CA ASN A 120 12.53 -15.39 9.46
C ASN A 120 12.92 -14.22 8.57
N TRP A 121 12.38 -13.02 8.83
CA TRP A 121 12.67 -11.84 8.03
C TRP A 121 14.17 -11.58 7.95
N GLN A 122 14.62 -11.18 6.76
CA GLN A 122 15.95 -10.65 6.49
C GLN A 122 15.79 -9.30 5.79
N PRO A 123 16.68 -8.32 6.05
CA PRO A 123 16.67 -7.05 5.34
C PRO A 123 16.68 -7.25 3.83
N ARG A 124 15.82 -6.53 3.11
CA ARG A 124 15.87 -6.50 1.64
C ARG A 124 17.18 -5.85 1.18
N ASN A 125 17.75 -6.39 0.12
CA ASN A 125 18.82 -5.70 -0.61
C ASN A 125 18.19 -4.66 -1.54
N LEU A 126 18.16 -3.40 -1.11
CA LEU A 126 17.60 -2.30 -1.89
C LEU A 126 18.66 -1.74 -2.83
N SER A 127 18.26 -1.38 -4.06
CA SER A 127 19.17 -0.74 -4.99
C SER A 127 19.53 0.67 -4.49
N VAL A 128 20.70 1.17 -4.90
CA VAL A 128 21.14 2.53 -4.54
C VAL A 128 20.12 3.55 -5.02
N GLU A 129 19.56 3.36 -6.21
CA GLU A 129 18.59 4.27 -6.83
C GLU A 129 17.24 4.29 -6.09
N LEU A 130 16.81 3.15 -5.53
CA LEU A 130 15.61 3.11 -4.68
C LEU A 130 15.88 3.80 -3.34
N CYS A 131 17.06 3.59 -2.75
CA CYS A 131 17.46 4.28 -1.53
C CYS A 131 17.54 5.80 -1.74
N GLU A 132 18.18 6.26 -2.81
CA GLU A 132 18.22 7.67 -3.21
C GLU A 132 16.80 8.21 -3.42
N ALA A 133 15.95 7.46 -4.11
CA ALA A 133 14.55 7.84 -4.26
C ALA A 133 13.86 8.00 -2.89
N LEU A 134 14.00 7.07 -1.95
CA LEU A 134 13.40 7.21 -0.62
C LEU A 134 13.97 8.40 0.17
N MET A 135 15.29 8.64 0.09
CA MET A 135 15.99 9.70 0.83
C MET A 135 15.73 11.09 0.29
N ASP A 136 15.63 11.28 -1.03
CA ASP A 136 15.29 12.56 -1.68
C ASP A 136 13.91 13.09 -1.28
N ARG A 137 13.14 12.30 -0.52
CA ARG A 137 11.75 12.55 -0.15
C ARG A 137 11.59 12.76 1.38
N LEU A 138 12.68 12.84 2.14
CA LEU A 138 12.74 13.22 3.57
C LEU A 138 13.30 14.62 3.75
#